data_AF-A0A920WNA1-F1
#
_entry.id   AF-A0A920WNA1-F1
#
_cell.length_a   1.000
_cell.length_b   1.000
_cell.length_c   1.000
_cell.angle_alpha   90.00
_cell.angle_beta   90.00
_cell.angle_gamma   90.00
#
_symmetry.space_group_name_H-M   'P 1'
#
loop_
_entity.id
_entity.type
_entity.pdbx_description
1 polymer ?
#
loop_
_entity_poly.entity_id
_entity_poly.type
_entity_poly.pdbx_seq_one_letter_code
_entity_poly.pdbx_strand_id
1 'polypeptide(L)'
;MSRLPSPTLVPATLVGLAVAAVVRLVGLGPVPALVAAAVVAVGGGIVVSRRSAGAVRRSLSARPALVGEFPRLHNTVDGLCLTHGIEHPGLFVIDTPAGNAAALAGPNGASIVLTTGAVDRLGLVELEALVAHLLVRCADGHLRTETTAAAMGRIPGASLGLAARSDGPDRMVRTDLHGADLTRFPPGMQSALRALAELGATVDVPSSTSRLWLLQPDGRTDIQTSIHPTVDLRVAALEEC
;
A
#
# COMPACT_ATOMS: atom_id res chain seq x y z
N MET A 1 -12.69 15.56 16.65
CA MET A 1 -11.95 14.74 15.67
C MET A 1 -10.81 15.57 15.09
N SER A 2 -9.61 15.48 15.66
CA SER A 2 -8.44 16.21 15.18
C SER A 2 -8.00 15.64 13.82
N ARG A 3 -8.12 16.45 12.77
CA ARG A 3 -7.57 16.12 11.45
C ARG A 3 -6.05 16.20 11.56
N LEU A 4 -5.39 15.06 11.69
CA LEU A 4 -3.93 15.00 11.60
C LEU A 4 -3.48 15.46 10.20
N PRO A 5 -2.32 16.10 10.10
CA PRO A 5 -1.82 16.62 8.83
C PRO A 5 -1.56 15.49 7.83
N SER A 6 -1.91 15.70 6.56
CA SER A 6 -1.60 14.77 5.47
C SER A 6 -0.11 14.44 5.42
N PRO A 7 0.32 13.23 4.99
CA PRO A 7 1.74 12.85 4.95
C PRO A 7 2.61 13.76 4.05
N THR A 8 1.98 14.58 3.21
CA THR A 8 2.62 15.60 2.37
C THR A 8 2.80 16.95 3.07
N LEU A 9 2.08 17.23 4.16
CA LEU A 9 1.99 18.58 4.73
C LEU A 9 3.31 19.01 5.36
N VAL A 10 3.88 18.19 6.24
CA VAL A 10 5.14 18.52 6.93
C VAL A 10 6.28 18.78 5.94
N PRO A 11 6.61 17.87 5.00
CA PRO A 11 7.66 18.13 4.02
C PRO A 11 7.33 19.32 3.12
N ALA A 12 6.08 19.50 2.70
CA ALA A 12 5.67 20.67 1.91
C ALA A 12 5.86 21.99 2.67
N THR A 13 5.55 22.02 3.97
CA THR A 13 5.77 23.20 4.81
C THR A 13 7.25 23.50 5.02
N LEU A 14 8.10 22.48 5.22
CA LEU A 14 9.55 22.67 5.33
C LEU A 14 10.15 23.23 4.04
N VAL A 15 9.76 22.70 2.88
CA VAL A 15 10.18 23.22 1.58
C VAL A 15 9.66 24.65 1.38
N GLY A 16 8.40 24.91 1.73
CA GLY A 16 7.83 26.26 1.67
C GLY A 16 8.59 27.27 2.54
N LEU A 17 8.95 26.90 3.78
CA LEU A 17 9.74 27.74 4.68
C LEU A 17 11.16 27.98 4.16
N ALA A 18 11.80 26.97 3.56
CA ALA A 18 13.11 27.14 2.93
C ALA A 18 13.05 28.12 1.75
N VAL A 19 12.01 28.03 0.91
CA VAL A 19 11.76 28.98 -0.18
C VAL A 19 11.49 30.39 0.37
N ALA A 20 10.69 30.52 1.43
CA ALA A 20 10.44 31.80 2.08
C ALA A 20 11.76 32.45 2.54
N ALA A 21 12.65 31.67 3.17
CA ALA A 21 13.95 32.14 3.63
C ALA A 21 14.83 32.61 2.46
N VAL A 22 14.88 31.87 1.35
CA VAL A 22 15.61 32.26 0.13
C VAL A 22 15.05 33.55 -0.47
N VAL A 23 13.71 33.67 -0.60
CA VAL A 23 13.06 34.88 -1.12
C VAL A 23 13.36 36.09 -0.22
N ARG A 24 13.40 35.91 1.10
CA ARG A 24 13.79 36.94 2.06
C ARG A 24 15.25 37.35 1.91
N LEU A 25 16.16 36.41 1.65
CA LEU A 25 17.59 36.68 1.42
C LEU A 25 17.85 37.47 0.13
N VAL A 26 16.99 37.30 -0.89
CA VAL A 26 17.03 38.08 -2.15
C VAL A 26 16.47 39.51 -1.99
N GLY A 27 15.98 39.87 -0.80
CA GLY A 27 15.53 41.23 -0.47
C GLY A 27 14.06 41.52 -0.76
N LEU A 28 13.27 40.50 -1.11
CA LEU A 28 11.82 40.64 -1.27
C LEU A 28 11.11 40.75 0.10
N GLY A 29 9.99 41.48 0.11
CA GLY A 29 9.17 41.71 1.30
C GLY A 29 8.53 40.44 1.88
N PRO A 30 7.92 40.51 3.08
CA PRO A 30 7.34 39.34 3.76
C PRO A 30 6.14 38.74 3.01
N VAL A 31 5.32 39.57 2.35
CA VAL A 31 4.14 39.12 1.59
C VAL A 31 4.54 38.22 0.41
N PRO A 32 5.43 38.62 -0.53
CA PRO A 32 5.83 37.75 -1.62
C PRO A 32 6.55 36.47 -1.15
N ALA A 33 7.28 36.51 -0.03
CA ALA A 33 7.89 35.32 0.56
C ALA A 33 6.85 34.30 1.05
N LEU A 34 5.79 34.76 1.73
CA LEU A 34 4.68 33.91 2.18
C LEU A 34 3.89 33.32 1.01
N VAL A 35 3.62 34.13 -0.02
CA VAL A 35 2.92 33.67 -1.23
C VAL A 35 3.73 32.60 -1.95
N ALA A 36 5.03 32.82 -2.14
CA ALA A 36 5.93 31.84 -2.76
C ALA A 36 5.98 30.52 -1.95
N ALA A 37 6.06 30.62 -0.62
CA ALA A 37 6.04 29.46 0.28
C ALA A 37 4.74 28.66 0.15
N ALA A 38 3.59 29.33 0.15
CA ALA A 38 2.29 28.69 0.02
C ALA A 38 2.12 28.00 -1.34
N VAL A 39 2.52 28.67 -2.44
CA VAL A 39 2.46 28.11 -3.80
C VAL A 39 3.33 26.87 -3.92
N VAL A 40 4.56 26.91 -3.40
CA VAL A 40 5.46 25.76 -3.44
C VAL A 40 4.96 24.62 -2.56
N ALA A 41 4.45 24.91 -1.36
CA ALA A 41 3.91 23.90 -0.47
C ALA A 41 2.69 23.18 -1.08
N VAL A 42 1.72 23.95 -1.60
CA VAL A 42 0.51 23.40 -2.23
C VAL A 42 0.85 22.69 -3.54
N GLY A 43 1.62 23.32 -4.42
CA GLY A 43 2.03 22.74 -5.70
C GLY A 43 2.87 21.47 -5.53
N GLY A 44 3.82 21.48 -4.61
CA GLY A 44 4.64 20.32 -4.26
C GLY A 44 3.80 19.16 -3.73
N GLY A 45 2.84 19.43 -2.82
CA GLY A 45 1.91 18.41 -2.31
C GLY A 45 1.07 17.76 -3.42
N ILE A 46 0.57 18.56 -4.36
CA ILE A 46 -0.18 18.06 -5.54
C ILE A 46 0.72 17.20 -6.43
N VAL A 47 1.95 17.63 -6.71
CA VAL A 47 2.88 16.87 -7.55
C VAL A 47 3.26 15.54 -6.91
N VAL A 48 3.54 15.53 -5.60
CA VAL A 48 3.92 14.30 -4.90
C VAL A 48 2.77 13.30 -4.85
N SER A 49 1.55 13.76 -4.51
CA SER A 49 0.38 12.88 -4.49
C SER A 49 0.07 12.28 -5.86
N ARG A 50 0.28 13.02 -6.95
CA ARG A 50 0.10 12.49 -8.32
C ARG A 50 1.19 11.50 -8.73
N ARG A 51 2.40 11.60 -8.19
CA ARG A 51 3.53 10.73 -8.59
C ARG A 51 3.79 9.56 -7.64
N SER A 52 3.15 9.51 -6.48
CA SER A 52 3.44 8.54 -5.41
C SER A 52 3.35 7.08 -5.87
N ALA A 53 2.21 6.65 -6.41
CA ALA A 53 2.02 5.27 -6.85
C ALA A 53 3.01 4.85 -7.96
N GLY A 54 3.28 5.73 -8.93
CA GLY A 54 4.27 5.47 -9.96
C GLY A 54 5.71 5.44 -9.43
N ALA A 55 6.01 6.19 -8.37
CA ALA A 55 7.31 6.13 -7.69
C ALA A 55 7.47 4.84 -6.89
N VAL A 56 6.42 4.40 -6.18
CA VAL A 56 6.44 3.15 -5.44
C VAL A 56 6.57 1.96 -6.40
N ARG A 57 5.73 1.83 -7.42
CA ARG A 57 5.83 0.71 -8.39
C ARG A 57 7.22 0.56 -9.00
N ARG A 58 7.84 1.66 -9.42
CA ARG A 58 9.21 1.66 -9.94
C ARG A 58 10.23 1.18 -8.91
N SER A 59 10.01 1.49 -7.63
CA SER A 59 10.89 1.01 -6.56
C SER A 59 10.72 -0.45 -6.20
N LEU A 60 9.56 -1.03 -6.52
CA LEU A 60 9.32 -2.46 -6.34
C LEU A 60 9.77 -3.28 -7.55
N SER A 61 10.29 -2.64 -8.60
CA SER A 61 10.55 -3.27 -9.91
C SER A 61 9.31 -4.00 -10.47
N ALA A 62 8.11 -3.50 -10.15
CA ALA A 62 6.87 -4.13 -10.55
C ALA A 62 6.58 -3.88 -12.04
N ARG A 63 6.22 -4.94 -12.77
CA ARG A 63 5.84 -4.90 -14.19
C ARG A 63 4.34 -5.19 -14.36
N PRO A 64 3.69 -4.72 -15.43
CA PRO A 64 2.29 -5.04 -15.69
C PRO A 64 2.08 -6.56 -15.77
N ALA A 65 1.01 -7.05 -15.14
CA ALA A 65 0.60 -8.44 -15.25
C ALA A 65 -0.19 -8.61 -16.56
N LEU A 66 0.41 -9.20 -17.59
CA LEU A 66 -0.26 -9.36 -18.89
C LEU A 66 -1.30 -10.48 -18.84
N VAL A 67 -2.46 -10.28 -19.48
CA VAL A 67 -3.56 -11.27 -19.51
C VAL A 67 -3.10 -12.62 -20.06
N GLY A 68 -2.23 -12.62 -21.08
CA GLY A 68 -1.69 -13.84 -21.67
C GLY A 68 -0.71 -14.60 -20.75
N GLU A 69 -0.08 -13.92 -19.80
CA GLU A 69 0.87 -14.54 -18.85
C GLU A 69 0.17 -15.01 -17.57
N PHE A 70 -0.77 -14.21 -17.06
CA PHE A 70 -1.43 -14.46 -15.77
C PHE A 70 -2.97 -14.54 -15.90
N PRO A 71 -3.54 -15.39 -16.78
CA PRO A 71 -4.99 -15.41 -17.03
C PRO A 71 -5.79 -15.74 -15.77
N ARG A 72 -5.26 -16.60 -14.89
CA ARG A 72 -5.91 -16.95 -13.62
C ARG A 72 -6.07 -15.74 -12.70
N LEU A 73 -5.05 -14.89 -12.60
CA LEU A 73 -5.11 -13.67 -11.80
C LEU A 73 -6.18 -12.71 -12.33
N HIS A 74 -6.17 -12.45 -13.64
CA HIS A 74 -7.15 -11.57 -14.29
C HIS A 74 -8.57 -12.09 -14.09
N ASN A 75 -8.83 -13.38 -14.35
CA ASN A 75 -10.15 -13.98 -14.16
C ASN A 75 -10.66 -13.87 -12.71
N THR A 76 -9.78 -14.08 -11.73
CA THR A 76 -10.15 -13.95 -10.31
C THR A 76 -10.49 -12.51 -9.95
N VAL A 77 -9.68 -11.54 -10.39
CA VAL A 77 -9.93 -10.11 -10.16
C VAL A 77 -11.23 -9.68 -10.84
N ASP A 78 -11.41 -10.00 -12.12
CA ASP A 78 -12.61 -9.68 -12.88
C ASP A 78 -13.87 -10.26 -12.23
N GLY A 79 -13.82 -11.53 -11.82
CA GLY A 79 -14.94 -12.20 -11.17
C GLY A 79 -15.36 -11.51 -9.86
N LEU A 80 -14.40 -11.16 -9.00
CA LEU A 80 -14.69 -10.47 -7.73
C LEU A 80 -15.14 -9.03 -7.96
N CYS A 81 -14.49 -8.28 -8.84
CA CYS A 81 -14.87 -6.91 -9.17
C CYS A 81 -16.28 -6.82 -9.76
N LEU A 82 -16.63 -7.71 -10.69
CA LEU A 82 -17.97 -7.77 -11.29
C LEU A 82 -19.04 -8.16 -10.26
N THR A 83 -18.75 -9.16 -9.41
CA THR A 83 -19.72 -9.65 -8.42
C THR A 83 -20.04 -8.60 -7.35
N HIS A 84 -19.03 -7.85 -6.90
CA HIS A 84 -19.16 -6.92 -5.78
C HIS A 84 -19.23 -5.44 -6.19
N GLY A 85 -19.22 -5.14 -7.50
CA GLY A 85 -19.26 -3.77 -8.02
C GLY A 85 -18.03 -2.94 -7.64
N ILE A 86 -16.86 -3.58 -7.50
CA ILE A 86 -15.61 -2.93 -7.11
C ILE A 86 -14.89 -2.44 -8.37
N GLU A 87 -14.37 -1.20 -8.34
CA GLU A 87 -13.55 -0.65 -9.43
C GLU A 87 -12.34 -1.54 -9.71
N HIS A 88 -12.14 -1.93 -10.97
CA HIS A 88 -11.06 -2.82 -11.35
C HIS A 88 -9.68 -2.17 -11.14
N PRO A 89 -8.81 -2.73 -10.27
CA PRO A 89 -7.49 -2.14 -10.02
C PRO A 89 -6.50 -2.45 -11.15
N GLY A 90 -5.46 -1.63 -11.31
CA GLY A 90 -4.34 -2.00 -12.17
C GLY A 90 -3.58 -3.20 -11.62
N LEU A 91 -3.22 -4.17 -12.47
CA LEU A 91 -2.57 -5.42 -12.07
C LEU A 91 -1.09 -5.42 -12.41
N PHE A 92 -0.25 -5.71 -11.42
CA PHE A 92 1.20 -5.77 -11.56
C PHE A 92 1.77 -7.01 -10.86
N VAL A 93 2.93 -7.45 -11.33
CA VAL A 93 3.70 -8.53 -10.72
C VAL A 93 5.13 -8.12 -10.42
N ILE A 94 5.72 -8.78 -9.44
CA ILE A 94 7.16 -8.74 -9.15
C ILE A 94 7.69 -10.17 -9.32
N ASP A 95 8.74 -10.31 -10.13
CA ASP A 95 9.36 -11.60 -10.41
C ASP A 95 10.20 -12.07 -9.21
N THR A 96 9.57 -12.82 -8.31
CA THR A 96 10.20 -13.42 -7.12
C THR A 96 9.42 -14.66 -6.66
N PRO A 97 10.10 -15.74 -6.22
CA PRO A 97 9.42 -16.95 -5.75
C PRO A 97 8.73 -16.79 -4.39
N ALA A 98 8.98 -15.69 -3.68
CA ALA A 98 8.36 -15.38 -2.39
C ALA A 98 6.82 -15.28 -2.51
N GLY A 99 6.08 -15.57 -1.44
CA GLY A 99 4.63 -15.42 -1.35
C GLY A 99 4.25 -14.11 -0.68
N ASN A 100 4.00 -13.04 -1.44
CA ASN A 100 3.50 -11.79 -0.88
C ASN A 100 2.69 -10.99 -1.90
N ALA A 101 1.97 -9.98 -1.42
CA ALA A 101 1.25 -9.04 -2.25
C ALA A 101 1.12 -7.68 -1.56
N ALA A 102 0.87 -6.65 -2.35
CA ALA A 102 0.67 -5.30 -1.87
C ALA A 102 -0.48 -4.61 -2.62
N ALA A 103 -1.15 -3.69 -1.94
CA ALA A 103 -2.10 -2.76 -2.54
C ALA A 103 -1.48 -1.36 -2.59
N LEU A 104 -1.82 -0.59 -3.63
CA LEU A 104 -1.33 0.77 -3.86
C LEU A 104 -2.49 1.62 -4.36
N ALA A 105 -2.48 2.91 -4.05
CA ALA A 105 -3.42 3.85 -4.64
C ALA A 105 -2.70 5.02 -5.30
N GLY A 106 -3.05 5.26 -6.57
CA GLY A 106 -2.55 6.37 -7.37
C GLY A 106 -3.62 7.42 -7.68
N PRO A 107 -3.26 8.45 -8.46
CA PRO A 107 -4.22 9.47 -8.92
C PRO A 107 -5.28 8.90 -9.87
N ASN A 108 -4.97 7.81 -10.58
CA ASN A 108 -5.82 7.21 -11.61
C ASN A 108 -6.52 5.93 -11.13
N GLY A 109 -6.66 5.75 -9.81
CA GLY A 109 -7.26 4.54 -9.21
C GLY A 109 -6.28 3.69 -8.42
N ALA A 110 -6.77 2.55 -7.93
CA ALA A 110 -6.00 1.59 -7.17
C ALA A 110 -5.22 0.64 -8.09
N SER A 111 -4.17 0.02 -7.56
CA SER A 111 -3.43 -1.04 -8.22
C SER A 111 -2.94 -2.05 -7.20
N ILE A 112 -2.95 -3.33 -7.56
CA ILE A 112 -2.43 -4.41 -6.73
C ILE A 112 -1.16 -4.97 -7.38
N VAL A 113 -0.24 -5.41 -6.54
CA VAL A 113 1.04 -5.98 -6.93
C VAL A 113 1.18 -7.32 -6.24
N LEU A 114 1.38 -8.38 -7.00
CA LEU A 114 1.58 -9.72 -6.46
C LEU A 114 2.96 -10.23 -6.84
N THR A 115 3.57 -11.06 -6.00
CA THR A 115 4.77 -11.80 -6.40
C THR A 115 4.40 -12.94 -7.33
N THR A 116 5.30 -13.34 -8.25
CA THR A 116 5.08 -14.53 -9.09
C THR A 116 4.91 -15.79 -8.23
N GLY A 117 5.60 -15.90 -7.10
CA GLY A 117 5.38 -16.96 -6.11
C GLY A 117 3.93 -17.04 -5.63
N ALA A 118 3.31 -15.92 -5.28
CA ALA A 118 1.89 -15.91 -4.88
C ALA A 118 0.96 -16.27 -6.05
N VAL A 119 1.21 -15.72 -7.25
CA VAL A 119 0.33 -15.93 -8.41
C VAL A 119 0.41 -17.37 -8.94
N ASP A 120 1.59 -17.99 -8.92
CA ASP A 120 1.81 -19.30 -9.55
C ASP A 120 1.59 -20.48 -8.59
N ARG A 121 1.81 -20.27 -7.28
CA ARG A 121 1.82 -21.36 -6.29
C ARG A 121 0.54 -21.50 -5.50
N LEU A 122 -0.21 -20.41 -5.30
CA LEU A 122 -1.47 -20.48 -4.57
C LEU A 122 -2.50 -21.31 -5.32
N GLY A 123 -3.36 -22.02 -4.60
CA GLY A 123 -4.54 -22.67 -5.14
C GLY A 123 -5.60 -21.66 -5.59
N LEU A 124 -6.68 -22.16 -6.23
CA LEU A 124 -7.78 -21.31 -6.68
C LEU A 124 -8.42 -20.53 -5.51
N VAL A 125 -8.73 -21.24 -4.42
CA VAL A 125 -9.36 -20.69 -3.21
C VAL A 125 -8.44 -19.68 -2.52
N GLU A 126 -7.16 -20.00 -2.41
CA GLU A 126 -6.17 -19.14 -1.76
C GLU A 126 -5.92 -17.85 -2.56
N LEU A 127 -5.83 -17.97 -3.89
CA LEU A 127 -5.70 -16.80 -4.76
C LEU A 127 -6.97 -15.93 -4.74
N GLU A 128 -8.16 -16.53 -4.74
CA GLU A 128 -9.43 -15.80 -4.59
C GLU A 128 -9.46 -15.02 -3.26
N ALA A 129 -9.07 -15.64 -2.15
CA ALA A 129 -9.01 -14.99 -0.85
C ALA A 129 -7.94 -13.88 -0.78
N LEU A 130 -6.75 -14.11 -1.34
CA LEU A 130 -5.70 -13.10 -1.44
C LEU A 130 -6.18 -11.88 -2.24
N VAL A 131 -6.79 -12.10 -3.41
CA VAL A 131 -7.32 -11.02 -4.24
C VAL A 131 -8.44 -10.28 -3.52
N ALA A 132 -9.36 -10.99 -2.86
CA ALA A 132 -10.43 -10.38 -2.09
C ALA A 132 -9.91 -9.44 -0.99
N HIS A 133 -8.91 -9.88 -0.21
CA HIS A 133 -8.22 -9.02 0.76
C HIS A 133 -7.67 -7.75 0.08
N LEU A 134 -6.99 -7.89 -1.06
CA LEU A 134 -6.40 -6.75 -1.77
C LEU A 134 -7.46 -5.79 -2.33
N LEU A 135 -8.62 -6.29 -2.75
CA LEU A 135 -9.75 -5.47 -3.17
C LEU A 135 -10.35 -4.67 -2.01
N VAL A 136 -10.47 -5.27 -0.81
CA VAL A 136 -10.84 -4.54 0.41
C VAL A 136 -9.82 -3.43 0.70
N ARG A 137 -8.52 -3.72 0.58
CA ARG A 137 -7.47 -2.69 0.71
C ARG A 137 -7.61 -1.58 -0.32
N CYS A 138 -7.98 -1.90 -1.57
CA CYS A 138 -8.20 -0.91 -2.63
C CYS A 138 -9.38 0.03 -2.31
N ALA A 139 -10.41 -0.47 -1.65
CA ALA A 139 -11.57 0.30 -1.21
C ALA A 139 -11.30 1.11 0.08
N ASP A 140 -10.24 0.80 0.84
CA ASP A 140 -9.91 1.52 2.08
C ASP A 140 -9.45 2.97 1.81
N GLY A 141 -10.07 3.92 2.53
CA GLY A 141 -9.76 5.34 2.43
C GLY A 141 -8.32 5.69 2.83
N HIS A 142 -7.62 4.83 3.59
CA HIS A 142 -6.25 5.06 4.04
C HIS A 142 -5.20 4.70 2.98
N LEU A 143 -5.51 3.85 2.00
CA LEU A 143 -4.53 3.32 1.05
C LEU A 143 -3.77 4.42 0.30
N ARG A 144 -4.45 5.52 -0.07
CA ARG A 144 -3.81 6.71 -0.69
C ARG A 144 -2.80 7.36 0.22
N THR A 145 -3.13 7.52 1.50
CA THR A 145 -2.23 8.13 2.49
C THR A 145 -1.03 7.23 2.78
N GLU A 146 -1.24 5.91 2.87
CA GLU A 146 -0.17 4.91 3.03
C GLU A 146 0.76 4.90 1.81
N THR A 147 0.21 4.91 0.58
CA THR A 147 1.00 4.93 -0.65
C THR A 147 1.82 6.21 -0.78
N THR A 148 1.24 7.34 -0.39
CA THR A 148 1.94 8.64 -0.39
C THR A 148 3.03 8.67 0.67
N ALA A 149 2.78 8.15 1.87
CA ALA A 149 3.78 8.03 2.92
C ALA A 149 4.94 7.10 2.50
N ALA A 150 4.64 5.96 1.86
CA ALA A 150 5.63 5.04 1.35
C ALA A 150 6.52 5.67 0.28
N ALA A 151 5.95 6.45 -0.64
CA ALA A 151 6.68 7.21 -1.64
C ALA A 151 7.58 8.28 -1.00
N MET A 152 7.07 8.99 0.01
CA MET A 152 7.80 10.07 0.68
C MET A 152 8.94 9.56 1.56
N GLY A 153 8.75 8.43 2.25
CA GLY A 153 9.77 7.81 3.10
C GLY A 153 11.03 7.38 2.34
N ARG A 154 11.02 7.42 1.01
CA ARG A 154 12.19 7.19 0.15
C ARG A 154 13.08 8.41 0.01
N ILE A 155 12.58 9.62 0.28
CA ILE A 155 13.32 10.87 0.12
C ILE A 155 14.07 11.15 1.43
N PRO A 156 15.42 11.22 1.41
CA PRO A 156 16.21 11.55 2.60
C PRO A 156 15.75 12.87 3.23
N GLY A 157 15.53 12.89 4.54
CA GLY A 157 15.10 14.07 5.28
C GLY A 157 13.61 14.44 5.12
N ALA A 158 12.90 13.92 4.11
CA ALA A 158 11.46 14.13 3.98
C ALA A 158 10.65 13.27 4.95
N SER A 159 11.26 12.24 5.54
CA SER A 159 10.68 11.37 6.57
C SER A 159 10.49 12.07 7.94
N LEU A 160 11.09 13.25 8.16
CA LEU A 160 10.89 14.03 9.37
C LEU A 160 9.42 14.42 9.52
N GLY A 161 8.74 13.85 10.52
CA GLY A 161 7.33 14.13 10.80
C GLY A 161 6.32 13.31 9.99
N LEU A 162 6.75 12.28 9.23
CA LEU A 162 5.82 11.26 8.74
C LEU A 162 5.40 10.35 9.90
N ALA A 163 4.42 10.80 10.67
CA ALA A 163 3.59 9.93 11.47
C ALA A 163 2.59 9.24 10.54
N ALA A 164 3.03 8.20 9.82
CA ALA A 164 2.08 7.25 9.25
C ALA A 164 1.30 6.67 10.44
N ARG A 165 -0.02 6.84 10.45
CA ARG A 165 -0.88 6.38 11.55
C ARG A 165 -0.53 4.93 11.86
N SER A 166 -0.23 4.66 13.12
CA SER A 166 -0.20 3.31 13.63
C SER A 166 -1.64 2.96 13.97
N ASP A 167 -2.47 2.67 12.96
CA ASP A 167 -3.69 1.91 13.30
C ASP A 167 -3.20 0.48 13.50
N GLY A 168 -3.41 -0.01 14.72
CA GLY A 168 -2.77 -1.20 15.24
C GLY A 168 -3.07 -2.47 14.43
N PRO A 169 -2.54 -3.62 14.90
CA PRO A 169 -2.70 -4.92 14.24
C PRO A 169 -4.15 -5.26 13.88
N ASP A 170 -5.12 -4.81 14.67
CA ASP A 170 -6.56 -5.05 14.48
C ASP A 170 -7.11 -4.63 13.11
N ARG A 171 -6.53 -3.59 12.47
CA ARG A 171 -6.96 -3.15 11.13
C ARG A 171 -6.75 -4.25 10.10
N MET A 172 -5.64 -4.97 10.19
CA MET A 172 -5.31 -6.06 9.29
C MET A 172 -6.28 -7.22 9.44
N VAL A 173 -6.53 -7.63 10.69
CA VAL A 173 -7.48 -8.71 11.01
C VAL A 173 -8.87 -8.37 10.48
N ARG A 174 -9.35 -7.14 10.68
CA ARG A 174 -10.63 -6.70 10.12
C ARG A 174 -10.65 -6.70 8.59
N THR A 175 -9.53 -6.38 7.95
CA THR A 175 -9.40 -6.45 6.49
C THR A 175 -9.46 -7.90 6.02
N ASP A 176 -8.87 -8.84 6.76
CA ASP A 176 -8.93 -10.27 6.45
C ASP A 176 -10.35 -10.81 6.53
N LEU A 177 -11.07 -10.45 7.59
CA LEU A 177 -12.47 -10.82 7.78
C LEU A 177 -13.34 -10.30 6.64
N HIS A 178 -13.24 -9.01 6.33
CA HIS A 178 -13.99 -8.42 5.22
C HIS A 178 -13.58 -9.02 3.87
N GLY A 179 -12.31 -9.38 3.67
CA GLY A 179 -11.86 -10.09 2.48
C GLY A 179 -12.48 -11.47 2.37
N ALA A 180 -12.55 -12.22 3.48
CA ALA A 180 -13.19 -13.52 3.53
C ALA A 180 -14.68 -13.45 3.17
N ASP A 181 -15.39 -12.40 3.61
CA ASP A 181 -16.81 -12.15 3.28
C ASP A 181 -17.07 -11.92 1.79
N LEU A 182 -16.07 -11.46 1.02
CA LEU A 182 -16.19 -11.30 -0.43
C LEU A 182 -16.00 -12.61 -1.19
N THR A 183 -15.52 -13.67 -0.54
CA THR A 183 -15.19 -14.94 -1.19
C THR A 183 -16.33 -15.94 -1.08
N ARG A 184 -16.34 -16.93 -1.96
CA ARG A 184 -17.30 -18.06 -1.86
C ARG A 184 -16.94 -19.05 -0.76
N PHE A 185 -15.71 -19.01 -0.25
CA PHE A 185 -15.20 -19.94 0.74
C PHE A 185 -14.36 -19.19 1.80
N PRO A 186 -14.99 -18.66 2.86
CA PRO A 186 -14.32 -17.82 3.86
C PRO A 186 -13.06 -18.41 4.52
N PRO A 187 -12.97 -19.73 4.82
CA PRO A 187 -11.73 -20.32 5.35
C PRO A 187 -10.54 -20.23 4.40
N GLY A 188 -10.78 -19.93 3.11
CA GLY A 188 -9.73 -19.74 2.10
C GLY A 188 -8.72 -18.67 2.46
N MET A 189 -9.10 -17.67 3.25
CA MET A 189 -8.16 -16.64 3.73
C MET A 189 -7.13 -17.22 4.70
N GLN A 190 -7.52 -18.18 5.55
CA GLN A 190 -6.58 -18.87 6.44
C GLN A 190 -5.57 -19.69 5.64
N SER A 191 -6.05 -20.44 4.64
CA SER A 191 -5.20 -21.21 3.73
C SER A 191 -4.24 -20.31 2.97
N ALA A 192 -4.71 -19.16 2.47
CA ALA A 192 -3.87 -18.20 1.77
C ALA A 192 -2.74 -17.66 2.66
N LEU A 193 -3.05 -17.30 3.91
CA LEU A 193 -2.05 -16.79 4.85
C LEU A 193 -0.97 -17.83 5.18
N ARG A 194 -1.39 -19.09 5.43
CA ARG A 194 -0.45 -20.20 5.67
C ARG A 194 0.43 -20.46 4.44
N ALA A 195 -0.17 -20.58 3.25
CA ALA A 195 0.56 -20.84 2.01
C ALA A 195 1.55 -19.71 1.66
N LEU A 196 1.17 -18.45 1.85
CA LEU A 196 2.07 -17.32 1.63
C LEU A 196 3.24 -17.30 2.61
N ALA A 197 2.99 -17.63 3.88
CA ALA A 197 4.06 -17.75 4.89
C ALA A 197 5.02 -18.89 4.56
N GLU A 198 4.51 -20.04 4.13
CA GLU A 198 5.32 -21.19 3.70
C GLU A 198 6.20 -20.91 2.48
N LEU A 199 5.72 -20.10 1.53
CA LEU A 199 6.51 -19.63 0.38
C LEU A 199 7.63 -18.65 0.78
N GLY A 200 7.60 -18.12 2.00
CA GLY A 200 8.46 -17.04 2.47
C GLY A 200 7.99 -15.68 1.98
N ALA A 201 7.81 -14.73 2.90
CA ALA A 201 7.23 -13.41 2.60
C ALA A 201 8.25 -12.34 2.17
N THR A 202 9.54 -12.70 2.11
CA THR A 202 10.63 -11.74 1.91
C THR A 202 10.63 -11.18 0.50
N VAL A 203 10.60 -9.84 0.38
CA VAL A 203 10.75 -9.13 -0.88
C VAL A 203 11.78 -8.01 -0.68
N ASP A 204 12.74 -7.87 -1.59
CA ASP A 204 13.77 -6.82 -1.53
C ASP A 204 13.16 -5.46 -1.91
N VAL A 205 12.56 -4.80 -0.92
CA VAL A 205 11.84 -3.55 -1.11
C VAL A 205 12.14 -2.56 0.02
N PRO A 206 11.99 -1.25 -0.24
CA PRO A 206 12.24 -0.24 0.78
C PRO A 206 11.31 -0.43 1.98
N SER A 207 11.86 -0.31 3.20
CA SER A 207 11.10 -0.43 4.46
C SER A 207 9.93 0.56 4.58
N SER A 208 10.02 1.71 3.89
CA SER A 208 8.92 2.69 3.82
C SER A 208 7.65 2.12 3.19
N THR A 209 7.75 1.07 2.38
CA THR A 209 6.63 0.43 1.69
C THR A 209 5.93 -0.64 2.54
N SER A 210 6.50 -1.04 3.69
CA SER A 210 6.01 -2.16 4.52
C SER A 210 4.51 -2.14 4.83
N ARG A 211 3.89 -0.97 4.98
CA ARG A 211 2.44 -0.82 5.22
C ARG A 211 1.55 -1.24 4.06
N LEU A 212 2.08 -1.27 2.85
CA LEU A 212 1.33 -1.58 1.63
C LEU A 212 1.20 -3.09 1.42
N TRP A 213 2.10 -3.86 2.04
CA TRP A 213 2.18 -5.31 1.90
C TRP A 213 1.17 -6.03 2.80
N LEU A 214 0.83 -7.25 2.44
CA LEU A 214 -0.02 -8.15 3.22
C LEU A 214 0.76 -8.82 4.36
N LEU A 215 1.98 -9.28 4.05
CA LEU A 215 2.92 -9.83 5.00
C LEU A 215 4.14 -8.91 5.09
N GLN A 216 4.79 -8.92 6.25
CA GLN A 216 5.98 -8.10 6.48
C GLN A 216 7.07 -8.46 5.43
N PRO A 217 7.55 -7.48 4.63
CA PRO A 217 8.44 -7.76 3.51
C PRO A 217 9.87 -8.17 3.92
N ASP A 218 10.23 -8.04 5.20
CA ASP A 218 11.50 -8.58 5.72
C ASP A 218 11.44 -10.10 5.99
N GLY A 219 10.28 -10.73 5.77
CA GLY A 219 10.06 -12.17 5.88
C GLY A 219 9.51 -12.64 7.23
N ARG A 220 9.50 -11.79 8.26
CA ARG A 220 9.02 -12.19 9.59
C ARG A 220 7.50 -12.30 9.63
N THR A 221 6.98 -13.50 9.79
CA THR A 221 5.55 -13.81 9.88
C THR A 221 5.10 -14.24 11.28
N ASP A 222 6.06 -14.55 12.15
CA ASP A 222 5.92 -15.07 13.52
C ASP A 222 6.10 -13.98 14.59
N ILE A 223 6.65 -12.82 14.21
CA ILE A 223 6.87 -11.68 15.12
C ILE A 223 5.90 -10.55 14.77
N GLN A 224 5.08 -10.16 15.74
CA GLN A 224 4.20 -9.02 15.60
C GLN A 224 5.00 -7.72 15.52
N THR A 225 4.65 -6.89 14.54
CA THR A 225 5.14 -5.51 14.40
C THR A 225 4.01 -4.53 14.69
N SER A 226 4.30 -3.22 14.66
CA SER A 226 3.27 -2.18 14.80
C SER A 226 2.26 -2.14 13.64
N ILE A 227 2.55 -2.83 12.54
CA ILE A 227 1.74 -2.84 11.31
C ILE A 227 1.18 -4.24 11.07
N HIS A 228 2.03 -5.25 11.21
CA HIS A 228 1.74 -6.65 10.85
C HIS A 228 1.59 -7.51 12.11
N PRO A 229 0.37 -7.99 12.42
CA PRO A 229 0.20 -9.11 13.34
C PRO A 229 0.82 -10.40 12.76
N THR A 230 1.04 -11.38 13.62
CA THR A 230 1.54 -12.68 13.20
C THR A 230 0.51 -13.41 12.35
N VAL A 231 0.98 -14.32 11.49
CA VAL A 231 0.09 -15.17 10.68
C VAL A 231 -0.80 -16.02 11.56
N ASP A 232 -0.26 -16.62 12.63
CA ASP A 232 -1.02 -17.45 13.56
C ASP A 232 -2.15 -16.67 14.24
N LEU A 233 -1.91 -15.42 14.65
CA LEU A 233 -2.94 -14.57 15.25
C LEU A 233 -4.07 -14.29 14.27
N ARG A 234 -3.72 -13.95 13.02
CA ARG A 234 -4.72 -13.64 11.97
C ARG A 234 -5.53 -14.87 11.60
N VAL A 235 -4.88 -16.03 11.51
CA VAL A 235 -5.52 -17.32 11.26
C VAL A 235 -6.48 -17.67 12.40
N ALA A 236 -6.05 -17.56 13.66
CA ALA A 236 -6.91 -17.82 14.81
C ALA A 236 -8.14 -16.88 14.84
N ALA A 237 -7.95 -15.59 14.54
CA ALA A 237 -9.07 -14.65 14.47
C ALA A 237 -10.09 -14.99 13.37
N LEU A 238 -9.65 -15.60 12.27
CA LEU A 238 -10.51 -16.09 11.20
C LEU A 238 -11.21 -17.42 11.54
N GLU A 239 -10.80 -18.13 12.59
CA GLU A 239 -11.46 -19.37 13.07
C GLU A 239 -12.63 -19.07 14.02
N GLU A 240 -12.66 -17.88 14.62
CA GLU A 240 -13.71 -17.45 15.55
C GLU A 240 -14.98 -16.91 14.86
N CYS A 241 -14.98 -16.81 13.53
CA CYS A 241 -16.06 -16.24 12.71
C CYS A 241 -16.72 -17.31 11.82
#